data_AF-A0A2D7LYU9-F1
#
_entry.id   AF-A0A2D7LYU9-F1
#
_cell.length_a   1.000
_cell.length_b   1.000
_cell.length_c   1.000
_cell.angle_alpha   90.00
_cell.angle_beta   90.00
_cell.angle_gamma   90.00
#
_symmetry.space_group_name_H-M   'P 1'
#
loop_
_entity.id
_entity.type
_entity.pdbx_description
1 polymer ?
#
loop_
_entity_poly.entity_id
_entity_poly.type
_entity_poly.pdbx_seq_one_letter_code
_entity_poly.pdbx_strand_id
1 'polypeptide(L)'
;MSQAERLTELQRELMAGFEDLPDADEQQATGEVDDVQQVAGLMQARITQNWRRPPSARNGMEVLLIISLVPTGEVVGISVSSSSGSTAFDRSAIAAVERVARFPEVTVLSISDFERYFRRFPLRFKPEDLRY
;
A
#
# COMPACT_ATOMS: atom_id res chain seq x y z
N MET A 1 -31.39 -47.14 30.09
CA MET A 1 -30.15 -46.34 30.14
C MET A 1 -29.75 -46.06 28.72
N SER A 2 -30.14 -44.87 28.26
CA SER A 2 -30.59 -44.63 26.90
C SER A 2 -29.50 -43.95 26.08
N GLN A 3 -29.31 -44.40 24.84
CA GLN A 3 -28.35 -43.82 23.88
C GLN A 3 -28.55 -42.30 23.66
N ALA A 4 -29.74 -41.78 24.00
CA ALA A 4 -30.06 -40.35 23.96
C ALA A 4 -29.19 -39.49 24.88
N GLU A 5 -28.85 -39.96 26.08
CA GLU A 5 -28.09 -39.17 27.06
C GLU A 5 -26.63 -38.97 26.60
N ARG A 6 -26.03 -40.02 26.01
CA ARG A 6 -24.68 -39.93 25.43
C ARG A 6 -24.60 -38.97 24.26
N LEU A 7 -25.66 -38.84 23.46
CA LEU A 7 -25.69 -37.88 22.34
C LEU A 7 -25.75 -36.44 22.83
N THR A 8 -26.52 -36.17 23.87
CA THR A 8 -26.62 -34.82 24.46
C THR A 8 -25.32 -34.40 25.12
N GLU A 9 -24.64 -35.32 25.80
CA GLU A 9 -23.36 -35.05 26.44
C GLU A 9 -22.27 -34.79 25.40
N LEU A 10 -22.20 -35.63 24.34
CA LEU A 10 -21.26 -35.42 23.22
C LEU A 10 -21.50 -34.08 22.52
N GLN A 11 -22.77 -33.71 22.32
CA GLN A 11 -23.14 -32.44 21.69
C GLN A 11 -22.75 -31.24 22.56
N ARG A 12 -22.84 -31.36 23.89
CA ARG A 12 -22.39 -30.33 24.84
C ARG A 12 -20.87 -30.19 24.86
N GLU A 13 -20.14 -31.29 24.85
CA GLU A 13 -18.67 -31.28 24.81
C GLU A 13 -18.15 -30.70 23.50
N LEU A 14 -18.78 -31.04 22.36
CA LEU A 14 -18.45 -30.45 21.06
C LEU A 14 -18.73 -28.95 20.99
N MET A 15 -19.78 -28.47 21.66
CA MET A 15 -20.15 -27.04 21.67
C MET A 15 -19.22 -26.23 22.58
N ALA A 16 -18.84 -26.76 23.73
CA ALA A 16 -17.93 -26.08 24.67
C ALA A 16 -16.49 -25.93 24.13
N GLY A 17 -16.03 -26.84 23.26
CA GLY A 17 -14.70 -26.76 22.64
C GLY A 17 -14.58 -25.71 21.52
N PHE A 18 -15.70 -25.23 20.98
CA PHE A 18 -15.71 -24.20 19.92
C PHE A 18 -15.72 -22.77 20.48
N GLU A 19 -16.11 -22.57 21.75
CA GLU A 19 -16.20 -21.24 22.39
C GLU A 19 -14.84 -20.68 22.87
N ASP A 20 -13.78 -21.50 22.91
CA ASP A 20 -12.44 -21.11 23.37
C ASP A 20 -11.48 -20.74 22.21
N LEU A 21 -11.98 -20.71 20.97
CA LEU A 21 -11.18 -20.25 19.83
C LEU A 21 -11.05 -18.72 19.90
N PRO A 22 -9.84 -18.15 20.04
CA PRO A 22 -9.68 -16.70 20.06
C PRO A 22 -9.92 -16.13 18.66
N ASP A 23 -11.10 -15.54 18.43
CA ASP A 23 -11.45 -14.73 17.26
C ASP A 23 -10.70 -13.37 17.21
N ALA A 24 -9.47 -13.29 17.72
CA ALA A 24 -8.80 -12.03 18.02
C ALA A 24 -7.83 -11.52 16.94
N ASP A 25 -7.39 -12.36 15.99
CA ASP A 25 -6.31 -11.98 15.06
C ASP A 25 -6.83 -11.45 13.70
N GLU A 26 -8.03 -11.86 13.28
CA GLU A 26 -8.49 -11.63 11.90
C GLU A 26 -9.11 -10.23 11.68
N GLN A 27 -9.58 -9.58 12.76
CA GLN A 27 -10.16 -8.24 12.71
C GLN A 27 -9.11 -7.12 12.72
N GLN A 28 -7.91 -7.38 13.25
CA GLN A 28 -6.84 -6.37 13.31
C GLN A 28 -6.08 -6.26 11.98
N ALA A 29 -5.85 -7.38 11.29
CA ALA A 29 -5.16 -7.40 10.00
C ALA A 29 -5.96 -6.77 8.85
N THR A 30 -7.30 -6.80 8.93
CA THR A 30 -8.16 -6.23 7.88
C THR A 30 -8.14 -4.71 7.89
N GLY A 31 -8.28 -4.07 9.06
CA GLY A 31 -8.23 -2.59 9.17
C GLY A 31 -6.87 -1.98 8.79
N GLU A 32 -5.77 -2.64 9.16
CA GLU A 32 -4.40 -2.16 8.88
C GLU A 32 -4.11 -2.11 7.37
N VAL A 33 -4.61 -3.08 6.62
CA VAL A 33 -4.43 -3.15 5.16
C VAL A 33 -5.27 -2.10 4.43
N ASP A 34 -6.46 -1.78 4.93
CA ASP A 34 -7.31 -0.73 4.37
C ASP A 34 -6.65 0.66 4.48
N ASP A 35 -6.07 1.00 5.64
CA ASP A 35 -5.34 2.26 5.84
C ASP A 35 -4.13 2.39 4.90
N VAL A 36 -3.35 1.31 4.75
CA VAL A 36 -2.18 1.27 3.84
C VAL A 36 -2.61 1.54 2.39
N GLN A 37 -3.70 0.91 1.92
CA GLN A 37 -4.20 1.13 0.56
C GLN A 37 -4.70 2.56 0.36
N GLN A 38 -5.41 3.11 1.35
CA GLN A 38 -5.90 4.48 1.30
C GLN A 38 -4.74 5.48 1.21
N VAL A 39 -3.71 5.34 2.05
CA VAL A 39 -2.51 6.19 2.02
C VAL A 39 -1.81 6.08 0.67
N ALA A 40 -1.63 4.86 0.14
CA ALA A 40 -0.99 4.65 -1.15
C ALA A 40 -1.75 5.34 -2.30
N GLY A 41 -3.07 5.28 -2.30
CA GLY A 41 -3.92 5.97 -3.27
C GLY A 41 -3.81 7.49 -3.18
N LEU A 42 -3.78 8.05 -1.97
CA LEU A 42 -3.60 9.49 -1.75
C LEU A 42 -2.24 9.99 -2.24
N MET A 43 -1.17 9.22 -1.97
CA MET A 43 0.15 9.53 -2.51
C MET A 43 0.16 9.54 -4.03
N GLN A 44 -0.38 8.49 -4.66
CA GLN A 44 -0.44 8.38 -6.11
C GLN A 44 -1.18 9.58 -6.70
N ALA A 45 -2.33 9.96 -6.13
CA ALA A 45 -3.09 11.12 -6.54
C ALA A 45 -2.27 12.42 -6.42
N ARG A 46 -1.53 12.63 -5.32
CA ARG A 46 -0.66 13.82 -5.16
C ARG A 46 0.45 13.90 -6.19
N ILE A 47 1.12 12.77 -6.46
CA ILE A 47 2.22 12.73 -7.42
C ILE A 47 1.68 13.02 -8.82
N THR A 48 0.54 12.41 -9.16
CA THR A 48 -0.17 12.66 -10.42
C THR A 48 -0.57 14.13 -10.59
N GLN A 49 -1.10 14.77 -9.55
CA GLN A 49 -1.45 16.20 -9.58
C GLN A 49 -0.24 17.12 -9.79
N ASN A 50 0.93 16.73 -9.26
CA ASN A 50 2.16 17.53 -9.38
C ASN A 50 2.97 17.22 -10.64
N TRP A 51 2.63 16.16 -11.36
CA TRP A 51 3.36 15.77 -12.56
C TRP A 51 3.02 16.68 -13.74
N ARG A 52 4.07 17.10 -14.45
CA ARG A 52 3.95 17.84 -15.71
C ARG A 52 4.29 16.91 -16.85
N ARG A 53 3.28 16.50 -17.62
CA ARG A 53 3.44 15.58 -18.76
C ARG A 53 4.42 16.16 -19.78
N PRO A 54 5.57 15.50 -20.04
CA PRO A 54 6.46 15.91 -21.11
C PRO A 54 5.85 15.54 -22.47
N PRO A 55 6.19 16.28 -23.55
CA PRO A 55 5.68 15.99 -24.91
C PRO A 55 6.16 14.63 -25.45
N SER A 56 7.20 14.04 -24.84
CA SER A 56 7.72 12.73 -25.17
C SER A 56 6.93 11.57 -24.56
N ALA A 57 5.98 11.84 -23.65
CA ALA A 57 5.16 10.81 -23.03
C ALA A 57 4.23 10.17 -24.07
N ARG A 58 4.47 8.88 -24.37
CA ARG A 58 3.66 8.08 -25.29
C ARG A 58 2.95 6.96 -24.54
N ASN A 59 1.83 6.51 -25.07
CA ASN A 59 1.12 5.33 -24.56
C ASN A 59 2.05 4.11 -24.54
N GLY A 60 1.93 3.28 -23.50
CA GLY A 60 2.82 2.14 -23.27
C GLY A 60 4.18 2.47 -22.62
N MET A 61 4.52 3.74 -22.37
CA MET A 61 5.72 4.07 -21.57
C MET A 61 5.45 3.84 -20.09
N GLU A 62 6.40 3.22 -19.40
CA GLU A 62 6.34 3.05 -17.96
C GLU A 62 7.72 3.22 -17.34
N VAL A 63 7.81 3.94 -16.23
CA VAL A 63 9.03 3.99 -15.41
C VAL A 63 8.69 3.47 -14.03
N LEU A 64 9.55 2.62 -13.49
CA LEU A 64 9.43 2.12 -12.13
C LEU A 64 10.45 2.86 -11.26
N LEU A 65 9.94 3.63 -10.31
CA LEU A 65 10.74 4.37 -9.34
C LEU A 65 10.65 3.69 -7.97
N ILE A 66 11.76 3.66 -7.24
CA ILE A 66 11.79 3.30 -5.83
C ILE A 66 12.00 4.57 -5.04
N ILE A 67 10.99 4.92 -4.26
CA ILE A 67 11.01 6.10 -3.40
C ILE A 67 11.38 5.63 -2.00
N SER A 68 12.43 6.21 -1.44
CA SER A 68 12.86 5.99 -0.07
C SER A 68 12.28 7.08 0.81
N LEU A 69 11.47 6.67 1.78
CA LEU A 69 10.76 7.55 2.68
C LEU A 69 11.26 7.34 4.11
N VAL A 70 11.08 8.36 4.96
CA VAL A 70 11.21 8.26 6.41
C VAL A 70 9.82 8.33 7.07
N PRO A 71 9.63 7.86 8.31
CA PRO A 71 8.31 7.82 8.96
C PRO A 71 7.64 9.19 9.13
N THR A 72 8.37 10.30 8.96
CA THR A 72 7.82 11.66 8.93
C THR A 72 7.11 12.02 7.62
N GLY A 73 7.20 11.12 6.62
CA GLY A 73 6.69 11.31 5.25
C GLY A 73 7.67 11.97 4.29
N GLU A 74 8.87 12.34 4.74
CA GLU A 74 9.85 13.02 3.90
C GLU A 74 10.52 12.05 2.91
N VAL A 75 10.70 12.50 1.68
CA VAL A 75 11.43 11.74 0.65
C VAL A 75 12.93 11.96 0.84
N VAL A 76 13.64 10.91 1.22
CA VAL A 76 15.10 10.94 1.42
C VAL A 76 15.89 10.45 0.20
N GLY A 77 15.23 9.78 -0.73
CA GLY A 77 15.90 9.30 -1.94
C GLY A 77 14.92 8.78 -3.00
N ILE A 78 15.34 8.88 -4.26
CA ILE A 78 14.58 8.40 -5.42
C ILE A 78 15.55 7.64 -6.32
N SER A 79 15.21 6.41 -6.68
CA SER A 79 16.01 5.56 -7.57
C SER A 79 15.16 5.04 -8.72
N VAL A 80 15.70 4.99 -9.92
CA VAL A 80 15.04 4.37 -11.08
C VAL A 80 15.33 2.88 -11.06
N SER A 81 14.29 2.06 -10.85
CA SER A 81 14.38 0.60 -10.94
C SER A 81 14.30 0.11 -12.38
N SER A 82 13.39 0.69 -13.17
CA SER A 82 13.24 0.38 -14.59
C SER A 82 12.94 1.66 -15.36
N SER A 83 13.76 1.97 -16.36
CA SER A 83 13.59 3.13 -17.23
C SER A 83 12.48 2.90 -18.25
N SER A 84 11.77 3.96 -18.61
CA SER A 84 10.78 3.94 -19.69
C SER A 84 11.36 3.88 -21.10
N GLY A 85 12.69 3.92 -21.23
CA GLY A 85 13.38 4.11 -22.50
C GLY A 85 13.43 5.57 -22.97
N SER A 86 12.89 6.52 -22.20
CA SER A 86 13.00 7.96 -22.45
C SER A 86 13.49 8.71 -21.22
N THR A 87 14.71 9.25 -21.29
CA THR A 87 15.30 10.04 -20.19
C THR A 87 14.45 11.25 -19.81
N ALA A 88 13.75 11.87 -20.78
CA ALA A 88 12.85 13.00 -20.51
C ALA A 88 11.63 12.58 -19.67
N PHE A 89 11.08 11.39 -19.94
CA PHE A 89 9.98 10.84 -19.16
C PHE A 89 10.44 10.45 -17.75
N ASP A 90 11.57 9.74 -17.63
CA ASP A 90 12.12 9.34 -16.33
C ASP A 90 12.42 10.56 -15.45
N ARG A 91 13.06 11.61 -16.01
CA ARG A 91 13.30 12.86 -15.29
C ARG A 91 12.01 13.57 -14.88
N SER A 92 10.98 13.56 -15.74
CA SER A 92 9.70 14.17 -15.39
C SER A 92 9.04 13.47 -14.20
N ALA A 93 9.15 12.13 -14.11
CA ALA A 93 8.59 11.35 -13.03
C ALA A 93 9.35 11.60 -11.72
N ILE A 94 10.69 11.62 -11.76
CA ILE A 94 11.52 12.01 -10.62
C ILE A 94 11.13 13.42 -10.14
N ALA A 95 11.05 14.38 -11.05
CA ALA A 95 10.68 15.74 -10.72
C ALA A 95 9.23 15.91 -10.23
N ALA A 96 8.35 14.93 -10.45
CA ALA A 96 7.01 14.91 -9.86
C ALA A 96 7.08 14.56 -8.38
N VAL A 97 7.84 13.51 -8.06
CA VAL A 97 8.05 13.04 -6.68
C VAL A 97 8.82 14.10 -5.87
N GLU A 98 9.87 14.68 -6.44
CA GLU A 98 10.62 15.78 -5.82
C GLU A 98 9.75 17.00 -5.53
N ARG A 99 8.76 17.30 -6.39
CA ARG A 99 7.81 18.41 -6.16
C ARG A 99 6.86 18.15 -5.01
N VAL A 100 6.47 16.90 -4.79
CA VAL A 100 5.66 16.56 -3.62
C VAL A 100 6.49 16.73 -2.35
N ALA A 101 7.78 16.34 -2.37
CA ALA A 101 8.78 16.43 -1.30
C ALA A 101 8.46 15.69 0.01
N ARG A 102 7.18 15.66 0.41
CA ARG A 102 6.68 15.05 1.64
C ARG A 102 5.27 14.49 1.46
N PHE A 103 5.04 13.31 2.01
CA PHE A 103 3.75 12.62 2.09
C PHE A 103 3.32 12.52 3.56
N PRO A 104 2.65 13.53 4.13
CA PRO A 104 2.19 13.45 5.52
C PRO A 104 1.12 12.36 5.74
N GLU A 105 0.56 11.74 4.70
CA GLU A 105 -0.37 10.61 4.88
C GLU A 105 0.29 9.43 5.56
N VAL A 106 1.60 9.18 5.37
CA VAL A 106 2.22 8.02 6.04
C VAL A 106 2.28 8.18 7.55
N THR A 107 2.17 9.40 8.07
CA THR A 107 2.29 9.64 9.51
C THR A 107 1.07 9.15 10.27
N VAL A 108 -0.03 8.82 9.57
CA VAL A 108 -1.22 8.21 10.19
C VAL A 108 -1.05 6.72 10.41
N LEU A 109 -0.08 6.09 9.72
CA LEU A 109 0.19 4.66 9.82
C LEU A 109 1.06 4.34 11.03
N SER A 110 0.97 3.08 11.49
CA SER A 110 1.89 2.57 12.49
C SER A 110 3.33 2.53 11.94
N ILE A 111 4.33 2.61 12.82
CA ILE A 111 5.74 2.52 12.42
C ILE A 111 6.01 1.16 11.73
N SER A 112 5.39 0.09 12.22
CA SER A 112 5.50 -1.26 11.67
C SER A 112 5.01 -1.33 10.21
N ASP A 113 3.85 -0.73 9.91
CA ASP A 113 3.30 -0.69 8.55
C ASP A 113 4.14 0.17 7.63
N PHE A 114 4.59 1.32 8.13
CA PHE A 114 5.48 2.19 7.39
C PHE A 114 6.75 1.44 6.98
N GLU A 115 7.41 0.77 7.92
CA GLU A 115 8.66 0.04 7.64
C GLU A 115 8.45 -1.12 6.67
N ARG A 116 7.29 -1.79 6.75
CA ARG A 116 6.92 -2.93 5.91
C ARG A 116 6.56 -2.51 4.48
N TYR A 117 5.77 -1.46 4.31
CA TYR A 117 5.15 -1.10 3.03
C TYR A 117 5.70 0.18 2.38
N PHE A 118 6.09 1.18 3.18
CA PHE A 118 6.41 2.53 2.67
C PHE A 118 7.89 2.91 2.72
N ARG A 119 8.72 2.21 3.50
CA ARG A 119 10.17 2.47 3.56
C ARG A 119 10.83 2.48 2.18
N ARG A 120 10.41 1.56 1.30
CA ARG A 120 10.76 1.53 -0.12
C ARG A 120 9.48 1.37 -0.90
N PHE A 121 8.92 2.49 -1.34
CA PHE A 121 7.67 2.49 -2.07
C PHE A 121 7.95 2.37 -3.58
N PRO A 122 7.63 1.22 -4.22
CA PRO A 122 7.74 1.09 -5.66
C PRO A 122 6.58 1.82 -6.34
N LEU A 123 6.89 2.96 -6.97
CA LEU A 123 5.93 3.72 -7.74
C LEU A 123 6.09 3.40 -9.22
N ARG A 124 5.04 2.84 -9.82
CA ARG A 124 4.95 2.65 -11.26
C ARG A 124 4.28 3.86 -11.89
N PHE A 125 5.01 4.57 -12.72
CA PHE A 125 4.55 5.79 -13.34
C PHE A 125 4.21 5.54 -14.82
N LYS A 126 2.96 5.75 -15.20
CA LYS A 126 2.45 5.57 -16.57
C LYS A 126 1.71 6.82 -17.04
N PRO A 127 1.82 7.20 -18.32
CA PRO A 127 1.09 8.36 -18.84
C PRO A 127 -0.44 8.15 -18.89
N GLU A 128 -0.88 6.88 -18.86
CA GLU A 128 -2.25 6.41 -19.02
C GLU A 128 -3.09 6.52 -17.74
N ASP A 129 -2.44 6.41 -16.58
CA ASP A 129 -3.04 6.50 -15.23
C ASP A 129 -3.57 7.92 -14.91
N LEU A 130 -3.40 8.83 -15.87
CA LEU A 130 -3.45 10.28 -15.72
C LEU A 130 -4.57 10.84 -16.60
N ARG A 131 -5.68 10.11 -16.70
CA ARG A 131 -6.87 10.55 -17.41
C ARG A 131 -7.58 11.63 -16.59
N TYR A 132 -7.89 12.72 -17.30
CA TYR A 132 -8.62 13.92 -16.88
C TYR A 132 -9.94 13.61 -16.18
#